data_AF-A0A1E3VDH1-F1
#
_entry.id   AF-A0A1E3VDH1-F1
#
_cell.length_a   1.000
_cell.length_b   1.000
_cell.length_c   1.000
_cell.angle_alpha   90.00
_cell.angle_beta   90.00
_cell.angle_gamma   90.00
#
_symmetry.space_group_name_H-M   'P 1'
#
loop_
_entity.id
_entity.type
_entity.pdbx_description
1 polymer ?
#
loop_
_entity_poly.entity_id
_entity_poly.type
_entity_poly.pdbx_seq_one_letter_code
_entity_poly.pdbx_strand_id
1 'polypeptide(L)'
;MKPDSDALDDFYAALKEGLAVDDFLRRRKQIFQFVKSIGLIDDYVLGRRRMAKLRDEVTPAARFVRGHARPDDEIQFALDGTYPDCVVRNRHGCKREIEVTVARAQERLALMERAIKGGEVRGIINVQDHEELVVFRRHAEHAGDPDKVGAYSTEQLFSLIVDAVETRAKRKARHKGDTLLIEILPDMYALTDDRVRDLEALLLQSEEVKRLSFSDVYVLGYGHQGDICMKIK
;
A
#
# COMPACT_ATOMS: atom_id res chain seq x y z
N MET A 1 33.06 0.49 -11.05
CA MET A 1 32.35 -0.71 -10.56
C MET A 1 30.94 -0.27 -10.23
N LYS A 2 29.90 -0.75 -10.94
CA LYS A 2 28.51 -0.48 -10.56
C LYS A 2 28.18 -1.41 -9.39
N PRO A 3 27.93 -0.90 -8.18
CA PRO A 3 27.48 -1.76 -7.09
C PRO A 3 26.05 -2.22 -7.36
N ASP A 4 25.77 -3.49 -7.10
CA ASP A 4 24.50 -3.98 -6.59
C ASP A 4 23.24 -3.86 -7.49
N SER A 5 23.29 -4.38 -8.72
CA SER A 5 22.05 -4.90 -9.34
C SER A 5 21.56 -6.16 -8.60
N ASP A 6 22.51 -6.94 -8.09
CA ASP A 6 22.35 -8.35 -7.74
C ASP A 6 21.54 -8.54 -6.45
N ALA A 7 21.72 -7.70 -5.41
CA ALA A 7 21.06 -7.89 -4.12
C ALA A 7 19.51 -7.85 -4.20
N LEU A 8 18.95 -7.00 -5.04
CA LEU A 8 17.50 -6.94 -5.23
C LEU A 8 17.00 -8.13 -6.05
N ASP A 9 17.74 -8.50 -7.09
CA ASP A 9 17.37 -9.62 -7.96
C ASP A 9 17.45 -10.95 -7.18
N ASP A 10 18.47 -11.11 -6.33
CA ASP A 10 18.61 -12.20 -5.37
C ASP A 10 17.46 -12.23 -4.36
N PHE A 11 17.03 -11.06 -3.88
CA PHE A 11 15.87 -10.98 -3.00
C PHE A 11 14.60 -11.43 -3.71
N TYR A 12 14.36 -10.98 -4.95
CA TYR A 12 13.21 -11.42 -5.72
C TYR A 12 13.26 -12.90 -6.11
N ALA A 13 14.43 -13.45 -6.40
CA ALA A 13 14.61 -14.87 -6.60
C ALA A 13 14.22 -15.65 -5.34
N ALA A 14 14.72 -15.23 -4.17
CA ALA A 14 14.37 -15.85 -2.90
C ALA A 14 12.87 -15.73 -2.57
N LEU A 15 12.22 -14.60 -2.88
CA LEU A 15 10.77 -14.46 -2.71
C LEU A 15 9.97 -15.43 -3.60
N LYS A 16 10.46 -15.72 -4.81
CA LYS A 16 9.82 -16.68 -5.73
C LYS A 16 10.01 -18.12 -5.29
N GLU A 17 11.14 -18.44 -4.66
CA GLU A 17 11.41 -19.77 -4.11
C GLU A 17 10.61 -20.03 -2.82
N GLY A 18 10.38 -18.97 -2.04
CA GLY A 18 9.72 -19.04 -0.74
C GLY A 18 10.72 -18.81 0.40
N LEU A 19 10.28 -18.10 1.44
CA LEU A 19 11.07 -17.80 2.63
C LEU A 19 10.24 -18.03 3.88
N ALA A 20 10.90 -18.43 4.98
CA ALA A 20 10.29 -18.28 6.30
C ALA A 20 9.93 -16.81 6.53
N VAL A 21 8.78 -16.53 7.15
CA VAL A 21 8.27 -15.16 7.36
C VAL A 21 9.29 -14.30 8.11
N ASP A 22 9.99 -14.83 9.12
CA ASP A 22 11.02 -14.07 9.84
C ASP A 22 12.20 -13.69 8.93
N ASP A 23 12.66 -14.65 8.11
CA ASP A 23 13.72 -14.42 7.12
C ASP A 23 13.29 -13.40 6.06
N PHE A 24 12.06 -13.51 5.59
CA PHE A 24 11.46 -12.54 4.67
C PHE A 24 11.47 -11.12 5.26
N LEU A 25 10.95 -10.95 6.49
CA LEU A 25 10.87 -9.64 7.14
C LEU A 25 12.27 -9.04 7.38
N ARG A 26 13.24 -9.88 7.79
CA ARG A 26 14.64 -9.48 7.97
C ARG A 26 15.29 -9.05 6.66
N ARG A 27 15.19 -9.87 5.61
CA ARG A 27 15.77 -9.55 4.28
C ARG A 27 15.12 -8.32 3.67
N ARG A 28 13.79 -8.17 3.79
CA ARG A 28 13.07 -6.98 3.35
C ARG A 28 13.62 -5.72 4.03
N LYS A 29 13.89 -5.75 5.33
CA LYS A 29 14.52 -4.61 6.04
C LYS A 29 15.90 -4.27 5.46
N GLN A 30 16.73 -5.27 5.17
CA GLN A 30 18.06 -5.09 4.56
C GLN A 30 17.95 -4.48 3.15
N ILE A 31 17.02 -4.98 2.33
CA ILE A 31 16.76 -4.43 0.98
C ILE A 31 16.32 -2.98 1.04
N PHE A 32 15.48 -2.59 2.01
CA PHE A 32 15.12 -1.19 2.17
C PHE A 32 16.30 -0.29 2.56
N GLN A 33 17.21 -0.78 3.41
CA GLN A 33 18.45 -0.04 3.72
C GLN A 33 19.34 0.08 2.48
N PHE A 34 19.45 -1.00 1.71
CA PHE A 34 20.18 -1.04 0.46
C PHE A 34 19.61 -0.04 -0.57
N VAL A 35 18.31 -0.09 -0.86
CA VAL A 35 17.60 0.85 -1.76
C VAL A 35 17.86 2.31 -1.38
N LYS A 36 17.86 2.63 -0.07
CA LYS A 36 18.22 3.96 0.42
C LYS A 36 19.69 4.31 0.12
N SER A 37 20.61 3.39 0.42
CA SER A 37 22.05 3.63 0.26
C SER A 37 22.48 3.88 -1.19
N ILE A 38 21.78 3.29 -2.17
CA ILE A 38 22.06 3.47 -3.60
C ILE A 38 21.17 4.52 -4.28
N GLY A 39 20.41 5.30 -3.51
CA GLY A 39 19.60 6.40 -4.04
C GLY A 39 18.39 5.98 -4.88
N LEU A 40 17.91 4.73 -4.74
CA LEU A 40 16.71 4.26 -5.44
C LEU A 40 15.41 4.51 -4.67
N ILE A 41 15.45 5.32 -3.61
CA ILE A 41 14.26 5.62 -2.81
C ILE A 41 13.17 6.29 -3.66
N ASP A 42 13.53 7.20 -4.57
CA ASP A 42 12.55 7.86 -5.43
C ASP A 42 11.91 6.87 -6.41
N ASP A 43 12.69 5.99 -7.01
CA ASP A 43 12.15 4.92 -7.86
C ASP A 43 11.23 3.98 -7.06
N TYR A 44 11.57 3.69 -5.81
CA TYR A 44 10.70 2.97 -4.90
C TYR A 44 9.41 3.71 -4.63
N VAL A 45 9.47 4.99 -4.26
CA VAL A 45 8.24 5.69 -3.89
C VAL A 45 7.36 5.95 -5.13
N LEU A 46 7.96 6.24 -6.28
CA LEU A 46 7.25 6.41 -7.55
C LEU A 46 6.79 5.08 -8.18
N GLY A 47 7.24 3.94 -7.66
CA GLY A 47 6.91 2.61 -8.20
C GLY A 47 7.40 2.43 -9.63
N ARG A 48 8.62 2.89 -9.88
CA ARG A 48 9.23 2.81 -11.20
C ARG A 48 9.91 1.46 -11.38
N ARG A 49 9.80 0.91 -12.59
CA ARG A 49 10.53 -0.29 -13.02
C ARG A 49 10.34 -1.44 -12.02
N ARG A 50 11.41 -2.13 -11.68
CA ARG A 50 11.45 -3.25 -10.73
C ARG A 50 11.06 -2.88 -9.30
N MET A 51 10.98 -1.60 -8.93
CA MET A 51 10.54 -1.20 -7.59
C MET A 51 9.03 -1.25 -7.38
N ALA A 52 8.24 -1.24 -8.47
CA ALA A 52 6.78 -1.33 -8.39
C ALA A 52 6.34 -2.56 -7.59
N LYS A 53 6.96 -3.72 -7.84
CA LYS A 53 6.70 -4.97 -7.12
C LYS A 53 7.03 -4.90 -5.63
N LEU A 54 8.22 -4.38 -5.27
CA LEU A 54 8.61 -4.18 -3.87
C LEU A 54 7.62 -3.26 -3.13
N ARG A 55 7.11 -2.25 -3.83
CA ARG A 55 6.24 -1.21 -3.30
C ARG A 55 4.78 -1.66 -3.17
N ASP A 56 4.22 -2.21 -4.23
CA ASP A 56 2.78 -2.44 -4.37
C ASP A 56 2.35 -3.85 -3.94
N GLU A 57 3.27 -4.82 -3.92
CA GLU A 57 2.96 -6.22 -3.55
C GLU A 57 3.70 -6.61 -2.27
N VAL A 58 5.04 -6.49 -2.28
CA VAL A 58 5.88 -7.01 -1.18
C VAL A 58 5.70 -6.21 0.11
N THR A 59 5.64 -4.88 0.03
CA THR A 59 5.54 -4.04 1.23
C THR A 59 4.20 -4.17 1.95
N PRO A 60 3.04 -4.14 1.28
CA PRO A 60 1.76 -4.37 1.93
C PRO A 60 1.68 -5.77 2.54
N ALA A 61 2.12 -6.81 1.81
CA ALA A 61 2.19 -8.17 2.34
C ALA A 61 3.08 -8.25 3.59
N ALA A 62 4.23 -7.56 3.61
CA ALA A 62 5.12 -7.50 4.77
C ALA A 62 4.47 -6.87 6.03
N ARG A 63 3.57 -5.90 5.86
CA ARG A 63 2.82 -5.34 6.99
C ARG A 63 1.81 -6.36 7.51
N PHE A 64 1.07 -6.98 6.60
CA PHE A 64 0.07 -7.97 6.95
C PHE A 64 0.66 -9.17 7.70
N VAL A 65 1.68 -9.82 7.13
CA VAL A 65 2.24 -11.07 7.71
C VAL A 65 2.95 -10.85 9.04
N ARG A 66 3.44 -9.63 9.32
CA ARG A 66 4.04 -9.31 10.64
C ARG A 66 3.04 -9.51 11.79
N GLY A 67 1.75 -9.26 11.55
CA GLY A 67 0.69 -9.43 12.54
C GLY A 67 -0.12 -10.73 12.40
N HIS A 68 -0.05 -11.40 11.24
CA HIS A 68 -1.01 -12.44 10.86
C HIS A 68 -0.39 -13.78 10.42
N ALA A 69 0.93 -13.90 10.43
CA ALA A 69 1.65 -15.14 10.14
C ALA A 69 2.63 -15.46 11.27
N ARG A 70 2.95 -16.75 11.43
CA ARG A 70 3.98 -17.20 12.36
C ARG A 70 5.37 -17.00 11.76
N PRO A 71 6.40 -16.81 12.59
CA PRO A 71 7.78 -16.67 12.11
C PRO A 71 8.26 -17.81 11.20
N ASP A 72 7.78 -19.03 11.45
CA ASP A 72 8.12 -20.27 10.74
C ASP A 72 7.18 -20.60 9.57
N ASP A 73 6.12 -19.81 9.34
CA ASP A 73 5.31 -19.95 8.13
C ASP A 73 6.16 -19.56 6.90
N GLU A 74 5.87 -20.14 5.74
CA GLU A 74 6.55 -19.85 4.47
C GLU A 74 5.73 -18.84 3.66
N ILE A 75 6.37 -17.79 3.16
CA ILE A 75 5.79 -16.81 2.24
C ILE A 75 6.48 -16.88 0.88
N GLN A 76 5.69 -16.90 -0.19
CA GLN A 76 6.15 -16.97 -1.58
C GLN A 76 5.40 -15.95 -2.44
N PHE A 77 6.10 -15.25 -3.34
CA PHE A 77 5.50 -14.25 -4.25
C PHE A 77 5.59 -14.69 -5.71
N ALA A 78 4.55 -14.39 -6.51
CA ALA A 78 4.57 -14.63 -7.95
C ALA A 78 5.43 -13.58 -8.69
N LEU A 79 5.26 -12.30 -8.35
CA LEU A 79 5.96 -11.14 -8.92
C LEU A 79 5.85 -10.99 -10.45
N ASP A 80 4.86 -11.61 -11.07
CA ASP A 80 4.61 -11.60 -12.51
C ASP A 80 3.27 -10.95 -12.90
N GLY A 81 2.51 -10.47 -11.90
CA GLY A 81 1.20 -9.85 -12.11
C GLY A 81 0.06 -10.86 -12.27
N THR A 82 0.31 -12.13 -11.95
CA THR A 82 -0.73 -13.15 -11.84
C THR A 82 -1.31 -13.20 -10.42
N TYR A 83 -2.57 -13.63 -10.32
CA TYR A 83 -3.21 -13.92 -9.04
C TYR A 83 -2.79 -15.33 -8.55
N PRO A 84 -2.53 -15.52 -7.24
CA PRO A 84 -2.42 -14.49 -6.21
C PRO A 84 -1.03 -13.82 -6.22
N ASP A 85 -0.95 -12.57 -5.76
CA ASP A 85 0.33 -11.85 -5.62
C ASP A 85 1.31 -12.59 -4.69
N CYS A 86 0.80 -13.13 -3.58
CA CYS A 86 1.58 -14.00 -2.72
C CYS A 86 0.77 -15.09 -2.02
N VAL A 87 1.49 -16.06 -1.47
CA VAL A 87 0.96 -17.21 -0.76
C VAL A 87 1.69 -17.33 0.58
N VAL A 88 0.94 -17.60 1.64
CA VAL A 88 1.49 -17.99 2.95
C VAL A 88 1.08 -19.42 3.24
N ARG A 89 2.05 -20.30 3.53
CA ARG A 89 1.85 -21.69 3.91
C ARG A 89 2.30 -21.89 5.36
N ASN A 90 1.43 -22.48 6.17
CA ASN A 90 1.83 -22.86 7.52
C ASN A 90 2.51 -24.23 7.56
N ARG A 91 3.13 -24.57 8.70
CA ARG A 91 3.76 -25.88 8.95
C ARG A 91 2.83 -27.10 8.78
N HIS A 92 1.51 -26.89 8.75
CA HIS A 92 0.51 -27.93 8.56
C HIS A 92 0.08 -28.07 7.09
N GLY A 93 0.71 -27.31 6.17
CA GLY A 93 0.41 -27.32 4.75
C GLY A 93 -0.83 -26.53 4.37
N CYS A 94 -1.50 -25.84 5.31
CA CYS A 94 -2.60 -24.95 4.98
C CYS A 94 -2.05 -23.73 4.23
N LYS A 95 -2.63 -23.47 3.06
CA LYS A 95 -2.29 -22.36 2.18
C LYS A 95 -3.29 -21.22 2.41
N ARG A 96 -2.80 -19.98 2.43
CA ARG A 96 -3.58 -18.75 2.32
C ARG A 96 -3.08 -17.97 1.11
N GLU A 97 -3.97 -17.71 0.16
CA GLU A 97 -3.71 -16.86 -1.02
C GLU A 97 -4.00 -15.39 -0.70
N ILE A 98 -3.07 -14.52 -1.02
CA ILE A 98 -3.15 -13.09 -0.72
C ILE A 98 -3.06 -12.31 -2.03
N GLU A 99 -4.09 -11.53 -2.29
CA GLU A 99 -4.11 -10.50 -3.33
C GLU A 99 -3.87 -9.13 -2.72
N VAL A 100 -3.07 -8.30 -3.38
CA VAL A 100 -2.80 -6.94 -2.97
C VAL A 100 -3.35 -5.95 -3.99
N THR A 101 -3.94 -4.86 -3.50
CA THR A 101 -4.35 -3.75 -4.34
C THR A 101 -4.04 -2.44 -3.63
N VAL A 102 -3.50 -1.48 -4.38
CA VAL A 102 -3.14 -0.17 -3.84
C VAL A 102 -4.17 0.85 -4.32
N ALA A 103 -4.83 1.51 -3.37
CA ALA A 103 -5.58 2.71 -3.64
C ALA A 103 -4.60 3.89 -3.77
N ARG A 104 -4.50 4.48 -4.98
CA ARG A 104 -3.89 5.80 -5.30
C ARG A 104 -2.42 5.87 -5.79
N ALA A 105 -1.97 4.92 -6.62
CA ALA A 105 -0.63 5.01 -7.24
C ALA A 105 -0.34 6.33 -8.03
N GLN A 106 -1.36 7.02 -8.58
CA GLN A 106 -1.21 8.26 -9.34
C GLN A 106 -1.08 9.53 -8.49
N GLU A 107 -1.81 9.65 -7.36
CA GLU A 107 -1.66 10.79 -6.44
C GLU A 107 -0.26 10.82 -5.82
N ARG A 108 0.33 9.64 -5.57
CA ARG A 108 1.70 9.50 -5.07
C ARG A 108 2.74 10.07 -6.05
N LEU A 109 2.57 9.83 -7.35
CA LEU A 109 3.44 10.41 -8.39
C LEU A 109 3.35 11.95 -8.36
N ALA A 110 2.13 12.49 -8.25
CA ALA A 110 1.88 13.94 -8.27
C ALA A 110 2.38 14.66 -7.00
N LEU A 111 2.14 14.10 -5.81
CA LEU A 111 2.61 14.67 -4.54
C LEU A 111 4.14 14.67 -4.44
N MET A 112 4.79 13.65 -4.99
CA MET A 112 6.25 13.53 -4.99
C MET A 112 6.95 14.39 -6.03
N GLU A 113 6.38 14.55 -7.23
CA GLU A 113 6.94 15.48 -8.22
C GLU A 113 7.02 16.91 -7.67
N ARG A 114 6.10 17.28 -6.77
CA ARG A 114 6.10 18.57 -6.07
C ARG A 114 7.15 18.62 -4.97
N ALA A 115 7.32 17.56 -4.20
CA ALA A 115 8.40 17.46 -3.20
C ALA A 115 9.79 17.59 -3.84
N ILE A 116 10.01 16.93 -4.98
CA ILE A 116 11.30 16.92 -5.70
C ILE A 116 11.58 18.28 -6.37
N LYS A 117 10.55 18.95 -6.92
CA LYS A 117 10.72 20.24 -7.61
C LYS A 117 10.72 21.46 -6.67
N GLY A 118 10.03 21.37 -5.54
CA GLY A 118 9.77 22.52 -4.64
C GLY A 118 10.43 22.45 -3.27
N GLY A 119 11.00 21.30 -2.86
CA GLY A 119 11.65 21.15 -1.55
C GLY A 119 10.70 21.14 -0.34
N GLU A 120 9.38 21.16 -0.56
CA GLU A 120 8.36 21.18 0.50
C GLU A 120 7.47 19.94 0.43
N VAL A 121 7.19 19.33 1.59
CA VAL A 121 6.22 18.25 1.75
C VAL A 121 5.20 18.65 2.80
N ARG A 122 4.03 19.18 2.41
CA ARG A 122 2.80 19.21 3.23
C ARG A 122 1.51 19.29 2.38
N GLY A 123 0.49 18.58 2.88
CA GLY A 123 -0.93 18.74 2.59
C GLY A 123 -1.43 18.09 1.30
N ILE A 124 -2.25 17.04 1.47
CA ILE A 124 -2.87 16.23 0.40
C ILE A 124 -3.75 17.15 -0.46
N ILE A 125 -3.40 17.30 -1.76
CA ILE A 125 -4.34 17.82 -2.76
C ILE A 125 -4.96 16.60 -3.44
N ASN A 126 -6.26 16.33 -3.20
CA ASN A 126 -6.99 15.34 -3.99
C ASN A 126 -7.50 16.01 -5.28
N VAL A 127 -7.27 15.35 -6.41
CA VAL A 127 -7.91 15.65 -7.70
C VAL A 127 -8.70 14.42 -8.10
N GLN A 128 -9.90 14.59 -8.64
CA GLN A 128 -10.77 13.47 -9.01
C GLN A 128 -10.24 12.72 -10.24
N ASP A 129 -10.51 11.41 -10.32
CA ASP A 129 -10.01 10.46 -11.34
C ASP A 129 -10.27 10.85 -12.82
N HIS A 130 -11.10 11.86 -13.09
CA HIS A 130 -11.51 12.27 -14.44
C HIS A 130 -11.02 13.67 -14.86
N GLU A 131 -10.25 14.37 -14.01
CA GLU A 131 -9.72 15.68 -14.37
C GLU A 131 -8.35 15.55 -15.06
N GLU A 132 -8.22 16.19 -16.23
CA GLU A 132 -6.98 16.22 -16.99
C GLU A 132 -5.85 16.88 -16.18
N LEU A 133 -4.62 16.37 -16.35
CA LEU A 133 -3.36 16.83 -15.75
C LEU A 133 -3.14 18.37 -15.78
N VAL A 134 -3.84 19.09 -16.65
CA VAL A 134 -3.81 20.55 -16.81
C VAL A 134 -4.59 21.28 -15.70
N VAL A 135 -5.70 20.71 -15.20
CA VAL A 135 -6.54 21.30 -14.14
C VAL A 135 -5.79 21.28 -12.79
N PHE A 136 -5.09 20.19 -12.51
CA PHE A 136 -4.21 20.06 -11.35
C PHE A 136 -3.09 21.12 -11.33
N ARG A 137 -2.43 21.37 -12.48
CA ARG A 137 -1.38 22.40 -12.58
C ARG A 137 -1.91 23.78 -12.23
N ARG A 138 -3.13 24.12 -12.68
CA ARG A 138 -3.80 25.38 -12.32
C ARG A 138 -4.05 25.51 -10.83
N HIS A 139 -4.52 24.46 -10.16
CA HIS A 139 -4.72 24.48 -8.70
C HIS A 139 -3.41 24.59 -7.91
N ALA A 140 -2.33 23.96 -8.40
CA ALA A 140 -1.01 24.02 -7.78
C ALA A 140 -0.30 25.37 -7.99
N GLU A 141 -0.48 26.02 -9.14
CA GLU A 141 0.12 27.34 -9.45
C GLU A 141 -0.55 28.50 -8.69
N HIS A 142 -1.81 28.38 -8.32
CA HIS A 142 -2.52 29.40 -7.51
C HIS A 142 -2.32 29.22 -6.00
N ALA A 143 -1.66 28.14 -5.56
CA ALA A 143 -1.40 27.84 -4.14
C ALA A 143 -0.08 28.48 -3.64
N GLY A 144 0.17 29.75 -3.98
CA GLY A 144 1.34 30.53 -3.53
C GLY A 144 1.31 30.92 -2.05
N ASP A 145 0.64 30.15 -1.21
CA ASP A 145 0.43 30.41 0.21
C ASP A 145 0.44 29.07 0.98
N PRO A 146 1.53 28.74 1.69
CA PRO A 146 1.68 27.48 2.45
C PRO A 146 0.57 27.25 3.48
N ASP A 147 -0.09 28.32 3.94
CA ASP A 147 -1.19 28.26 4.93
C ASP A 147 -2.56 27.93 4.30
N LYS A 148 -2.65 27.85 2.96
CA LYS A 148 -3.89 27.55 2.22
C LYS A 148 -3.97 26.14 1.64
N VAL A 149 -3.01 25.27 1.97
CA VAL A 149 -3.13 23.85 1.61
C VAL A 149 -4.21 23.23 2.51
N GLY A 150 -5.41 23.08 1.96
CA GLY A 150 -6.61 22.69 2.71
C GLY A 150 -6.40 21.42 3.52
N ALA A 151 -6.47 21.55 4.84
CA ALA A 151 -6.62 20.42 5.74
C ALA A 151 -8.02 19.82 5.54
N TYR A 152 -8.11 18.51 5.27
CA TYR A 152 -9.38 17.80 5.30
C TYR A 152 -9.88 17.72 6.75
N SER A 153 -11.19 17.87 6.94
CA SER A 153 -11.81 17.42 8.19
C SER A 153 -11.69 15.89 8.32
N THR A 154 -11.83 15.38 9.53
CA THR A 154 -11.79 13.93 9.78
C THR A 154 -12.85 13.20 8.96
N GLU A 155 -14.04 13.79 8.82
CA GLU A 155 -15.17 13.25 8.07
C GLU A 155 -14.90 13.22 6.56
N GLN A 156 -14.23 14.25 6.02
CA GLN A 156 -13.83 14.27 4.61
C GLN A 156 -12.78 13.19 4.32
N LEU A 157 -11.80 13.01 5.22
CA LEU A 157 -10.85 11.91 5.13
C LEU A 157 -11.56 10.54 5.23
N PHE A 158 -12.51 10.43 6.15
CA PHE A 158 -13.65 9.49 6.20
C PHE A 158 -14.10 9.02 4.81
N SER A 159 -14.84 9.91 4.16
CA SER A 159 -15.48 9.64 2.87
C SER A 159 -14.46 9.23 1.81
N LEU A 160 -13.31 9.91 1.75
CA LEU A 160 -12.28 9.65 0.75
C LEU A 160 -11.64 8.26 0.87
N ILE A 161 -11.48 7.77 2.09
CA ILE A 161 -10.98 6.43 2.38
C ILE A 161 -12.04 5.39 2.00
N VAL A 162 -13.29 5.59 2.43
CA VAL A 162 -14.41 4.70 2.09
C VAL A 162 -14.57 4.60 0.58
N ASP A 163 -14.65 5.72 -0.13
CA ASP A 163 -14.80 5.76 -1.60
C ASP A 163 -13.65 5.03 -2.31
N ALA A 164 -12.41 5.20 -1.81
CA ALA A 164 -11.25 4.52 -2.36
C ALA A 164 -11.31 3.00 -2.17
N VAL A 165 -11.72 2.54 -0.98
CA VAL A 165 -11.93 1.11 -0.68
C VAL A 165 -13.04 0.54 -1.55
N GLU A 166 -14.20 1.20 -1.61
CA GLU A 166 -15.34 0.74 -2.40
C GLU A 166 -15.03 0.67 -3.89
N THR A 167 -14.30 1.65 -4.42
CA THR A 167 -13.85 1.64 -5.81
C THR A 167 -12.97 0.44 -6.11
N ARG A 168 -12.06 0.09 -5.19
CA ARG A 168 -11.20 -1.10 -5.32
C ARG A 168 -11.99 -2.38 -5.14
N ALA A 169 -12.92 -2.42 -4.20
CA ALA A 169 -13.81 -3.54 -3.97
C ALA A 169 -14.64 -3.84 -5.23
N LYS A 170 -15.26 -2.82 -5.85
CA LYS A 170 -16.01 -2.96 -7.13
C LYS A 170 -15.14 -3.55 -8.24
N ARG A 171 -13.90 -3.08 -8.39
CA ARG A 171 -12.95 -3.61 -9.38
C ARG A 171 -12.57 -5.06 -9.09
N LYS A 172 -12.50 -5.46 -7.81
CA LYS A 172 -12.14 -6.81 -7.37
C LYS A 172 -13.33 -7.74 -7.15
N ALA A 173 -14.58 -7.27 -7.29
CA ALA A 173 -15.80 -8.05 -7.01
C ALA A 173 -15.95 -9.33 -7.85
N ARG A 174 -15.33 -9.37 -9.04
CA ARG A 174 -15.34 -10.53 -9.94
C ARG A 174 -14.28 -11.59 -9.58
N HIS A 175 -13.34 -11.25 -8.70
CA HIS A 175 -12.27 -12.13 -8.28
C HIS A 175 -12.67 -12.86 -6.99
N LYS A 176 -12.22 -14.11 -6.87
CA LYS A 176 -12.37 -14.93 -5.67
C LYS A 176 -10.98 -15.23 -5.13
N GLY A 177 -10.82 -15.17 -3.81
CA GLY A 177 -9.56 -15.51 -3.16
C GLY A 177 -9.71 -15.63 -1.65
N ASP A 178 -8.64 -16.02 -0.96
CA ASP A 178 -8.70 -16.15 0.50
C ASP A 178 -8.63 -14.77 1.15
N THR A 179 -7.60 -13.98 0.85
CA THR A 179 -7.36 -12.69 1.47
C THR A 179 -7.14 -11.59 0.44
N LEU A 180 -7.84 -10.46 0.59
CA LEU A 180 -7.57 -9.22 -0.15
C LEU A 180 -6.98 -8.17 0.79
N LEU A 181 -5.84 -7.60 0.41
CA LEU A 181 -5.22 -6.46 1.08
C LEU A 181 -5.44 -5.20 0.25
N ILE A 182 -6.11 -4.20 0.82
CA ILE A 182 -6.33 -2.89 0.20
C ILE A 182 -5.43 -1.89 0.93
N GLU A 183 -4.29 -1.52 0.33
CA GLU A 183 -3.42 -0.47 0.87
C GLU A 183 -4.03 0.91 0.58
N ILE A 184 -4.18 1.71 1.63
CA ILE A 184 -4.67 3.07 1.61
C ILE A 184 -3.51 4.01 1.94
N LEU A 185 -3.28 4.96 1.05
CA LEU A 185 -2.11 5.83 1.06
C LEU A 185 -2.27 7.29 1.52
N PRO A 186 -3.45 7.89 1.83
CA PRO A 186 -3.41 9.02 2.75
C PRO A 186 -2.74 8.56 4.04
N ASP A 187 -1.70 9.29 4.45
CA ASP A 187 -1.05 9.10 5.74
C ASP A 187 -2.12 9.19 6.83
N MET A 188 -2.56 8.03 7.34
CA MET A 188 -3.46 7.92 8.48
C MET A 188 -2.76 8.37 9.78
N TYR A 189 -1.55 8.92 9.71
CA TYR A 189 -0.82 9.55 10.81
C TYR A 189 -1.65 10.62 11.54
N ALA A 190 -2.65 11.20 10.88
CA ALA A 190 -3.59 12.14 11.49
C ALA A 190 -4.70 11.46 12.33
N LEU A 191 -4.88 10.15 12.22
CA LEU A 191 -5.94 9.41 12.91
C LEU A 191 -5.42 8.85 14.23
N THR A 192 -6.07 9.26 15.32
CA THR A 192 -5.94 8.60 16.62
C THR A 192 -6.60 7.21 16.57
N ASP A 193 -6.27 6.32 17.51
CA ASP A 193 -6.83 4.96 17.55
C ASP A 193 -8.36 4.95 17.58
N ASP A 194 -8.98 5.92 18.27
CA ASP A 194 -10.43 6.11 18.27
C ASP A 194 -10.99 6.38 16.87
N ARG A 195 -10.29 7.20 16.08
CA ARG A 195 -10.70 7.50 14.71
C ARG A 195 -10.47 6.35 13.75
N VAL A 196 -9.45 5.53 13.99
CA VAL A 196 -9.24 4.27 13.24
C VAL A 196 -10.42 3.33 13.46
N ARG A 197 -10.93 3.21 14.69
CA ARG A 197 -12.13 2.42 15.01
C ARG A 197 -13.40 2.98 14.37
N ASP A 198 -13.58 4.30 14.40
CA ASP A 198 -14.71 4.95 13.71
C ASP A 198 -14.71 4.63 12.21
N LEU A 199 -13.54 4.72 11.57
CA LEU A 199 -13.37 4.38 10.16
C LEU A 199 -13.62 2.89 9.88
N GLU A 200 -13.11 1.99 10.73
CA GLU A 200 -13.35 0.55 10.60
C GLU A 200 -14.85 0.23 10.65
N ALA A 201 -15.59 0.85 11.58
CA ALA A 201 -17.03 0.69 11.68
C ALA A 201 -17.77 1.14 10.41
N LEU A 202 -17.32 2.23 9.77
CA LEU A 202 -17.88 2.68 8.48
C LEU A 202 -17.58 1.69 7.34
N LEU A 203 -16.35 1.18 7.28
CA LEU A 203 -15.95 0.23 6.24
C LEU A 203 -16.67 -1.12 6.37
N LEU A 204 -16.91 -1.60 7.58
CA LEU A 204 -17.71 -2.79 7.87
C LEU A 204 -19.17 -2.65 7.40
N GLN A 205 -19.69 -1.43 7.30
CA GLN A 205 -21.03 -1.16 6.80
C GLN A 205 -21.10 -1.14 5.26
N SER A 206 -19.97 -1.04 4.57
CA SER A 206 -19.93 -0.97 3.11
C SER A 206 -20.49 -2.22 2.43
N GLU A 207 -21.55 -2.05 1.65
CA GLU A 207 -22.16 -3.14 0.87
C GLU A 207 -21.22 -3.66 -0.23
N GLU A 208 -20.33 -2.82 -0.75
CA GLU A 208 -19.39 -3.19 -1.80
C GLU A 208 -18.29 -4.12 -1.26
N VAL A 209 -17.82 -3.87 -0.04
CA VAL A 209 -16.90 -4.78 0.66
C VAL A 209 -17.58 -6.12 0.96
N LYS A 210 -18.83 -6.09 1.45
CA LYS A 210 -19.60 -7.31 1.74
C LYS A 210 -19.80 -8.19 0.51
N ARG A 211 -19.95 -7.59 -0.68
CA ARG A 211 -20.12 -8.30 -1.97
C ARG A 211 -18.86 -8.96 -2.51
N LEU A 212 -17.67 -8.65 -2.00
CA LEU A 212 -16.42 -9.26 -2.45
C LEU A 212 -16.45 -10.78 -2.28
N SER A 213 -15.93 -11.55 -3.24
CA SER A 213 -15.82 -13.02 -3.10
C SER A 213 -14.54 -13.46 -2.38
N PHE A 214 -13.97 -12.58 -1.55
CA PHE A 214 -12.83 -12.89 -0.68
C PHE A 214 -13.30 -13.33 0.70
N SER A 215 -12.61 -14.31 1.31
CA SER A 215 -12.92 -14.78 2.67
C SER A 215 -12.58 -13.74 3.72
N ASP A 216 -11.42 -13.11 3.59
CA ASP A 216 -10.98 -12.01 4.44
C ASP A 216 -10.62 -10.78 3.59
N VAL A 217 -10.95 -9.59 4.07
CA VAL A 217 -10.54 -8.32 3.45
C VAL A 217 -9.93 -7.42 4.50
N TYR A 218 -8.72 -6.93 4.25
CA TYR A 218 -8.01 -6.03 5.14
C TYR A 218 -7.72 -4.69 4.47
N VAL A 219 -7.78 -3.63 5.26
CA VAL A 219 -7.29 -2.30 4.89
C VAL A 219 -5.98 -2.05 5.60
N LEU A 220 -4.95 -1.69 4.83
CA LEU A 220 -3.60 -1.42 5.30
C LEU A 220 -3.27 0.07 5.19
N GLY A 221 -2.60 0.63 6.19
CA GLY A 221 -2.18 2.04 6.18
C GLY A 221 -1.06 2.32 7.18
N TYR A 222 -0.73 3.60 7.35
CA TYR A 222 0.22 4.09 8.35
C TYR A 222 -0.47 5.05 9.32
N GLY A 223 -0.56 4.66 10.59
CA GLY A 223 -1.09 5.49 11.67
C GLY A 223 0.01 6.13 12.51
N HIS A 224 -0.41 6.99 13.45
CA HIS A 224 0.49 7.66 14.39
C HIS A 224 1.37 6.68 15.19
N GLN A 225 0.82 5.52 15.58
CA GLN A 225 1.51 4.51 16.38
C GLN A 225 2.17 3.38 15.56
N GLY A 226 2.10 3.42 14.22
CA GLY A 226 2.69 2.40 13.36
C GLY A 226 1.76 1.92 12.24
N ASP A 227 2.04 0.73 11.73
CA ASP A 227 1.24 0.12 10.65
C ASP A 227 -0.19 -0.14 11.13
N ILE A 228 -1.17 0.29 10.34
CA ILE A 228 -2.59 -0.02 10.55
C ILE A 228 -2.94 -1.22 9.66
N CYS A 229 -3.64 -2.18 10.25
CA CYS A 229 -4.19 -3.35 9.55
C CYS A 229 -5.58 -3.66 10.13
N MET A 230 -6.62 -3.18 9.45
CA MET A 230 -8.03 -3.35 9.88
C MET A 230 -8.67 -4.48 9.09
N LYS A 231 -9.40 -5.37 9.75
CA LYS A 231 -10.17 -6.42 9.07
C LYS A 231 -11.59 -5.90 8.83
N ILE A 232 -11.97 -5.79 7.56
CA ILE A 232 -13.26 -5.22 7.15
C ILE A 232 -14.20 -6.25 6.50
N LYS A 233 -13.75 -7.50 6.39
CA LYS A 233 -14.56 -8.69 6.08
C LYS A 233 -13.81 -9.92 6.58
#